data_AF-A0A410TUT6-F1
#
_entry.id   AF-A0A410TUT6-F1
#
_cell.length_a   1.000
_cell.length_b   1.000
_cell.length_c   1.000
_cell.angle_alpha   90.00
_cell.angle_beta   90.00
_cell.angle_gamma   90.00
#
_symmetry.space_group_name_H-M   'P 1'
#
loop_
_entity.id
_entity.type
_entity.pdbx_description
1 polymer ?
#
loop_
_entity_poly.entity_id
_entity_poly.type
_entity_poly.pdbx_seq_one_letter_code
_entity_poly.pdbx_strand_id
1 'polypeptide(L)'
;MTDYELTHETDGDEGHSHGQTGETSSRTLAAVSVINLLGFVAELTGGLLFGSVALLSDAFHMLFDALAYVMAFAATYIAENYGDGDRWSYGLHRLEPTAAFLNGLLLLPMVGFILWESYQRFLSPIEIGTGPTLVIAFGGLLVNVASVYILQGEGMSLNERGAFYHLLGDAGGSVAVIVSTVVVEVTGLRIVDPVTAGLIAAVVTWSAVRVLRDSGAIFLQRTPIDGEVLRDRLGEIDGVATVHDLHTWQICSQLTVATVHVQTDAETIADADAVVCRAHEVLADQGVDHATIERCSAADTHGFHRCNLSH
;
A
#
# COMPACT_ATOMS: atom_id res chain seq x y z
N MET A 1 61.53 12.29 -20.40
CA MET A 1 60.91 13.05 -19.30
C MET A 1 60.15 14.17 -19.97
N THR A 2 58.90 13.89 -20.31
CA THR A 2 58.02 14.80 -21.04
C THR A 2 56.60 14.45 -20.58
N ASP A 3 56.10 15.26 -19.66
CA ASP A 3 54.74 15.24 -19.16
C ASP A 3 53.78 15.67 -20.28
N TYR A 4 52.72 14.89 -20.47
CA TYR A 4 51.55 15.30 -21.24
C TYR A 4 50.39 15.39 -20.24
N GLU A 5 50.01 16.62 -19.90
CA GLU A 5 48.78 16.94 -19.18
C GLU A 5 47.58 16.54 -20.06
N LEU A 6 46.76 15.62 -19.55
CA LEU A 6 45.41 15.37 -20.04
C LEU A 6 44.44 16.05 -19.07
N THR A 7 43.92 17.20 -19.48
CA THR A 7 42.78 17.87 -18.86
C THR A 7 41.53 17.02 -19.09
N HIS A 8 41.00 16.40 -18.03
CA HIS A 8 39.64 15.87 -18.05
C HIS A 8 38.66 17.03 -17.80
N GLU A 9 37.93 17.42 -18.84
CA GLU A 9 36.67 18.16 -18.72
C GLU A 9 35.68 17.25 -17.98
N THR A 10 35.30 17.65 -16.77
CA THR A 10 34.16 17.09 -16.05
C THR A 10 32.91 17.75 -16.62
N ASP A 11 32.21 17.04 -17.50
CA ASP A 11 30.87 17.38 -17.92
C ASP A 11 29.91 17.16 -16.73
N GLY A 12 29.02 18.12 -16.51
CA GLY A 12 28.17 18.19 -15.34
C GLY A 12 27.08 17.12 -15.38
N ASP A 13 27.12 16.21 -14.42
CA ASP A 13 26.01 15.30 -14.14
C ASP A 13 24.93 16.09 -13.38
N GLU A 14 23.84 16.42 -14.06
CA GLU A 14 22.67 17.08 -13.47
C GLU A 14 22.00 16.13 -12.47
N GLY A 15 21.98 16.55 -11.20
CA GLY A 15 21.43 15.77 -10.11
C GLY A 15 19.93 15.49 -10.27
N HIS A 16 19.59 14.21 -10.38
CA HIS A 16 18.25 13.71 -10.07
C HIS A 16 18.12 13.51 -8.56
N SER A 17 17.63 14.52 -7.86
CA SER A 17 17.28 14.44 -6.45
C SER A 17 15.98 13.64 -6.25
N HIS A 18 16.09 12.32 -6.12
CA HIS A 18 15.04 11.48 -5.52
C HIS A 18 15.39 11.24 -4.06
N GLY A 19 14.88 12.05 -3.12
CA GLY A 19 15.24 11.82 -1.71
C GLY A 19 14.71 12.79 -0.66
N GLN A 20 13.47 13.26 -0.75
CA GLN A 20 12.83 13.98 0.38
C GLN A 20 11.44 13.47 0.77
N THR A 21 10.91 12.43 0.10
CA THR A 21 9.56 11.90 0.35
C THR A 21 9.48 10.84 1.45
N GLY A 22 10.56 10.08 1.71
CA GLY A 22 10.57 8.99 2.69
C GLY A 22 10.57 9.45 4.17
N GLU A 23 11.44 10.41 4.52
CA GLU A 23 11.57 10.86 5.92
C GLU A 23 10.29 11.52 6.46
N THR A 24 9.59 12.30 5.62
CA THR A 24 8.34 12.98 6.00
C THR A 24 7.22 11.96 6.21
N SER A 25 7.08 11.00 5.28
CA SER A 25 6.08 9.93 5.34
C SER A 25 6.22 9.05 6.58
N SER A 26 7.46 8.75 6.97
CA SER A 26 7.78 7.94 8.15
C SER A 26 7.39 8.64 9.47
N ARG A 27 7.70 9.93 9.60
CA ARG A 27 7.36 10.73 10.79
C ARG A 27 5.85 10.90 10.98
N THR A 28 5.11 11.07 9.90
CA THR A 28 3.66 11.24 9.94
C THR A 28 2.96 9.95 10.39
N LEU A 29 3.34 8.80 9.84
CA LEU A 29 2.82 7.50 10.30
C LEU A 29 3.17 7.22 11.76
N ALA A 30 4.36 7.61 12.22
CA ALA A 30 4.73 7.50 13.62
C ALA A 30 3.83 8.37 14.52
N ALA A 31 3.52 9.61 14.10
CA ALA A 31 2.63 10.50 14.85
C ALA A 31 1.20 9.92 14.98
N VAL A 32 0.63 9.43 13.88
CA VAL A 32 -0.69 8.77 13.87
C VAL A 32 -0.68 7.53 14.76
N SER A 33 0.37 6.70 14.66
CA SER A 33 0.54 5.52 15.51
C SER A 33 0.55 5.88 17.00
N VAL A 34 1.25 6.95 17.37
CA VAL A 34 1.32 7.43 18.76
C VAL A 34 -0.03 7.94 19.23
N ILE A 35 -0.74 8.74 18.43
CA ILE A 35 -2.08 9.24 18.77
C ILE A 35 -3.04 8.06 19.01
N ASN A 36 -3.05 7.09 18.10
CA ASN A 36 -3.93 5.93 18.20
C ASN A 36 -3.59 5.06 19.42
N LEU A 37 -2.30 4.84 19.69
CA LEU A 37 -1.83 4.12 20.88
C LEU A 37 -2.23 4.82 22.18
N LEU A 38 -2.16 6.15 22.23
CA LEU A 38 -2.62 6.93 23.38
C LEU A 38 -4.14 6.80 23.59
N GLY A 39 -4.92 6.84 22.51
CA GLY A 39 -6.37 6.60 22.53
C GLY A 39 -6.69 5.20 23.08
N PHE A 40 -6.03 4.16 22.57
CA PHE A 40 -6.12 2.80 23.08
C PHE A 40 -5.87 2.72 24.58
N VAL A 41 -4.77 3.33 25.08
CA VAL A 41 -4.43 3.28 26.52
C VAL A 41 -5.51 3.98 27.35
N ALA A 42 -6.05 5.12 26.88
CA ALA A 42 -7.10 5.84 27.56
C ALA A 42 -8.39 5.02 27.66
N GLU A 43 -8.84 4.41 26.57
CA GLU A 43 -10.05 3.58 26.53
C GLU A 43 -9.90 2.28 27.29
N LEU A 44 -8.74 1.61 27.20
CA LEU A 44 -8.45 0.42 28.00
C LEU A 44 -8.50 0.75 29.48
N THR A 45 -7.86 1.85 29.90
CA THR A 45 -7.86 2.29 31.28
C THR A 45 -9.28 2.65 31.74
N GLY A 46 -10.04 3.37 30.91
CA GLY A 46 -11.44 3.68 31.18
C GLY A 46 -12.31 2.42 31.31
N GLY A 47 -12.19 1.48 30.37
CA GLY A 47 -12.91 0.20 30.38
C GLY A 47 -12.63 -0.60 31.65
N LEU A 48 -11.37 -0.67 32.09
CA LEU A 48 -10.98 -1.36 33.32
C LEU A 48 -11.44 -0.64 34.59
N LEU A 49 -11.28 0.69 34.66
CA LEU A 49 -11.66 1.48 35.84
C LEU A 49 -13.19 1.54 36.05
N PHE A 50 -13.94 1.67 34.96
CA PHE A 50 -15.39 1.80 34.99
C PHE A 50 -16.13 0.48 34.76
N GLY A 51 -15.41 -0.63 34.55
CA GLY A 51 -15.99 -1.95 34.29
C GLY A 51 -16.83 -2.02 33.02
N SER A 52 -16.49 -1.20 32.01
CA SER A 52 -17.28 -1.04 30.78
C SER A 52 -16.78 -1.97 29.69
N VAL A 53 -17.60 -2.97 29.36
CA VAL A 53 -17.34 -3.89 28.24
C VAL A 53 -17.32 -3.14 26.91
N ALA A 54 -18.12 -2.09 26.76
CA ALA A 54 -18.14 -1.25 25.56
C ALA A 54 -16.81 -0.53 25.34
N LEU A 55 -16.26 0.11 26.38
CA LEU A 55 -14.95 0.77 26.31
C LEU A 55 -13.81 -0.23 26.08
N LEU A 56 -13.91 -1.42 26.69
CA LEU A 56 -12.91 -2.46 26.48
C LEU A 56 -12.94 -3.00 25.04
N SER A 57 -14.13 -3.13 24.45
CA SER A 57 -14.31 -3.53 23.06
C SER A 57 -13.74 -2.49 22.08
N ASP A 58 -13.94 -1.20 22.36
CA ASP A 58 -13.42 -0.09 21.56
C ASP A 58 -11.89 -0.02 21.65
N ALA A 59 -11.34 -0.24 22.84
CA ALA A 59 -9.90 -0.34 23.04
C ALA A 59 -9.28 -1.48 22.19
N PHE A 60 -9.94 -2.63 22.07
CA PHE A 60 -9.45 -3.69 21.19
C PHE A 60 -9.48 -3.31 19.71
N HIS A 61 -10.49 -2.55 19.27
CA HIS A 61 -10.54 -2.00 17.92
C HIS A 61 -9.37 -1.05 17.67
N MET A 62 -9.17 -0.07 18.54
CA MET A 62 -8.06 0.90 18.47
C MET A 62 -6.69 0.22 18.51
N LEU A 63 -6.55 -0.89 19.25
CA LEU A 63 -5.33 -1.69 19.30
C LEU A 63 -4.99 -2.31 17.93
N PHE A 64 -5.98 -2.87 17.23
CA PHE A 64 -5.74 -3.45 15.90
C PHE A 64 -5.37 -2.39 14.87
N ASP A 65 -5.99 -1.21 14.95
CA ASP A 65 -5.64 -0.07 14.08
C ASP A 65 -4.23 0.45 14.41
N ALA A 66 -3.86 0.53 15.68
CA ALA A 66 -2.51 0.93 16.08
C ALA A 66 -1.47 -0.09 15.59
N LEU A 67 -1.77 -1.39 15.71
CA LEU A 67 -0.89 -2.45 15.20
C LEU A 67 -0.72 -2.36 13.69
N ALA A 68 -1.79 -2.02 12.95
CA ALA A 68 -1.73 -1.79 11.51
C ALA A 68 -0.72 -0.69 11.15
N TYR A 69 -0.82 0.48 11.79
CA TYR A 69 0.10 1.60 11.54
C TYR A 69 1.54 1.27 11.93
N VAL A 70 1.74 0.58 13.07
CA VAL A 70 3.08 0.16 13.53
C VAL A 70 3.70 -0.83 12.54
N MET A 71 2.94 -1.80 12.03
CA MET A 71 3.44 -2.75 11.03
C MET A 71 3.77 -2.06 9.71
N ALA A 72 2.91 -1.15 9.25
CA ALA A 72 3.16 -0.37 8.03
C ALA A 72 4.42 0.50 8.17
N PHE A 73 4.53 1.25 9.27
CA PHE A 73 5.71 2.06 9.59
C PHE A 73 6.98 1.20 9.65
N ALA A 74 6.95 0.09 10.39
CA ALA A 74 8.10 -0.80 10.52
C ALA A 74 8.52 -1.40 9.18
N ALA A 75 7.55 -1.82 8.35
CA ALA A 75 7.83 -2.36 7.02
C ALA A 75 8.50 -1.31 6.12
N THR A 76 7.97 -0.10 6.06
CA THR A 76 8.57 1.01 5.29
C THR A 76 9.95 1.38 5.83
N TYR A 77 10.09 1.59 7.14
CA TYR A 77 11.35 1.95 7.77
C TYR A 77 12.44 0.90 7.52
N ILE A 78 12.10 -0.39 7.66
CA ILE A 78 13.05 -1.47 7.40
C ILE A 78 13.39 -1.53 5.90
N ALA A 79 12.41 -1.38 5.01
CA ALA A 79 12.66 -1.43 3.57
C ALA A 79 13.57 -0.28 3.08
N GLU A 80 13.40 0.93 3.62
CA GLU A 80 14.20 2.11 3.25
C GLU A 80 15.61 2.11 3.87
N ASN A 81 15.78 1.53 5.08
CA ASN A 81 17.05 1.55 5.80
C ASN A 81 17.83 0.23 5.72
N TYR A 82 17.33 -0.76 4.99
CA TYR A 82 18.08 -1.99 4.76
C TYR A 82 19.24 -1.70 3.82
N GLY A 83 20.46 -1.60 4.37
CA GLY A 83 21.67 -1.33 3.59
C GLY A 83 22.06 -2.45 2.62
N ASP A 84 23.01 -2.16 1.74
CA ASP A 84 23.52 -3.04 0.68
C ASP A 84 24.16 -4.30 1.26
N GLY A 85 23.34 -5.33 1.47
CA GLY A 85 23.77 -6.65 1.92
C GLY A 85 23.41 -7.72 0.90
N ASP A 86 24.39 -8.54 0.51
CA ASP A 86 24.25 -9.59 -0.51
C ASP A 86 23.22 -10.69 -0.19
N ARG A 87 22.65 -10.70 1.03
CA ARG A 87 21.68 -11.72 1.46
C ARG A 87 20.30 -11.53 0.85
N TRP A 88 19.89 -10.29 0.59
CA TRP A 88 18.59 -9.99 -0.01
C TRP A 88 18.80 -9.09 -1.23
N SER A 89 18.84 -9.68 -2.43
CA SER A 89 19.24 -9.00 -3.67
C SER A 89 18.33 -7.83 -4.08
N TYR A 90 17.06 -7.85 -3.67
CA TYR A 90 16.11 -6.75 -3.85
C TYR A 90 15.76 -6.10 -2.50
N GLY A 91 16.66 -6.18 -1.51
CA GLY A 91 16.41 -5.68 -0.17
C GLY A 91 15.20 -6.32 0.52
N LEU A 92 14.58 -5.56 1.43
CA LEU A 92 13.43 -5.99 2.24
C LEU A 92 12.10 -5.35 1.79
N HIS A 93 12.01 -4.87 0.55
CA HIS A 93 10.82 -4.19 0.02
C HIS A 93 9.55 -5.06 0.07
N ARG A 94 9.67 -6.39 0.05
CA ARG A 94 8.53 -7.33 0.21
C ARG A 94 7.85 -7.26 1.58
N LEU A 95 8.45 -6.63 2.59
CA LEU A 95 7.80 -6.42 3.88
C LEU A 95 6.57 -5.51 3.77
N GLU A 96 6.56 -4.57 2.82
CA GLU A 96 5.44 -3.66 2.59
C GLU A 96 4.15 -4.42 2.20
N PRO A 97 4.09 -5.22 1.11
CA PRO A 97 2.91 -6.00 0.79
C PRO A 97 2.58 -7.05 1.86
N THR A 98 3.59 -7.54 2.60
CA THR A 98 3.36 -8.45 3.74
C THR A 98 2.60 -7.76 4.87
N ALA A 99 3.03 -6.56 5.28
CA ALA A 99 2.36 -5.78 6.30
C ALA A 99 0.93 -5.41 5.87
N ALA A 100 0.73 -5.00 4.61
CA ALA A 100 -0.58 -4.72 4.06
C ALA A 100 -1.51 -5.95 4.08
N PHE A 101 -1.00 -7.13 3.70
CA PHE A 101 -1.76 -8.37 3.73
C PHE A 101 -2.14 -8.78 5.16
N LEU A 102 -1.20 -8.71 6.09
CA LEU A 102 -1.45 -9.00 7.51
C LEU A 102 -2.47 -8.02 8.10
N ASN A 103 -2.38 -6.73 7.76
CA ASN A 103 -3.37 -5.74 8.17
C ASN A 103 -4.78 -6.11 7.65
N GLY A 104 -4.90 -6.40 6.36
CA GLY A 104 -6.17 -6.85 5.78
C GLY A 104 -6.74 -8.10 6.48
N LEU A 105 -5.88 -9.01 6.94
CA LEU A 105 -6.27 -10.20 7.69
C LEU A 105 -6.75 -9.86 9.11
N LEU A 106 -6.11 -8.91 9.79
CA LEU A 106 -6.51 -8.45 11.13
C LEU A 106 -7.86 -7.73 11.14
N LEU A 107 -8.24 -7.08 10.03
CA LEU A 107 -9.56 -6.46 9.89
C LEU A 107 -10.71 -7.48 9.86
N LEU A 108 -10.48 -8.72 9.42
CA LEU A 108 -11.56 -9.71 9.28
C LEU A 108 -12.17 -10.14 10.63
N PRO A 109 -11.39 -10.52 11.67
CA PRO A 109 -11.94 -10.78 13.00
C PRO A 109 -12.68 -9.58 13.59
N MET A 110 -12.13 -8.36 13.40
CA MET A 110 -12.73 -7.14 13.91
C MET A 110 -14.11 -6.89 13.29
N VAL A 111 -14.24 -7.01 11.97
CA VAL A 111 -15.54 -6.88 11.31
C VAL A 111 -16.50 -8.01 11.69
N GLY A 112 -15.98 -9.25 11.81
CA GLY A 112 -16.77 -10.38 12.30
C GLY A 112 -17.36 -10.10 13.69
N PHE A 113 -16.58 -9.48 14.57
CA PHE A 113 -17.04 -9.05 15.89
C PHE A 113 -18.12 -7.95 15.81
N ILE A 114 -17.93 -6.91 14.98
CA ILE A 114 -18.94 -5.83 14.80
C ILE A 114 -20.25 -6.39 14.27
N LEU A 115 -20.19 -7.29 13.27
CA LEU A 115 -21.38 -7.94 12.72
C LEU A 115 -22.09 -8.82 13.75
N TRP A 116 -21.33 -9.53 14.58
CA TRP A 116 -21.89 -10.34 15.65
C TRP A 116 -22.58 -9.48 16.71
N GLU A 117 -21.95 -8.41 17.18
CA GLU A 117 -22.56 -7.43 18.11
C GLU A 117 -23.81 -6.78 17.51
N SER A 118 -23.74 -6.34 16.26
CA SER A 118 -24.88 -5.77 15.55
C SER A 118 -26.05 -6.76 15.47
N TYR A 119 -25.78 -8.02 15.13
CA TYR A 119 -26.79 -9.07 15.09
C TYR A 119 -27.42 -9.32 16.48
N GLN A 120 -26.61 -9.36 17.54
CA GLN A 120 -27.12 -9.53 18.90
C GLN A 120 -28.01 -8.36 19.33
N ARG A 121 -27.63 -7.12 19.01
CA ARG A 121 -28.44 -5.91 19.29
C ARG A 121 -29.74 -5.89 18.49
N PHE A 122 -29.73 -6.43 17.27
CA PHE A 122 -30.94 -6.61 16.47
C PHE A 122 -31.93 -7.58 17.14
N LEU A 123 -31.44 -8.69 17.69
CA LEU A 123 -32.27 -9.69 18.36
C LEU A 123 -32.74 -9.26 19.76
N SER A 124 -31.88 -8.59 20.52
CA SER A 124 -32.13 -8.16 21.89
C SER A 124 -31.67 -6.72 22.07
N PRO A 125 -32.54 -5.72 21.82
CA PRO A 125 -32.18 -4.31 21.93
C PRO A 125 -31.76 -3.96 23.35
N ILE A 126 -30.48 -3.68 23.56
CA ILE A 126 -29.92 -3.23 24.83
C ILE A 126 -30.06 -1.70 24.90
N GLU A 127 -30.46 -1.17 26.06
CA GLU A 127 -30.36 0.27 26.32
C GLU A 127 -28.90 0.62 26.56
N ILE A 128 -28.22 1.07 25.52
CA ILE A 128 -26.89 1.66 25.66
C ILE A 128 -27.10 3.08 26.20
N GLY A 129 -26.30 3.47 27.19
CA GLY A 129 -26.34 4.84 27.69
C GLY A 129 -25.98 5.83 26.59
N THR A 130 -26.97 6.57 26.09
CA THR A 130 -26.82 7.58 25.03
C THR A 130 -25.68 8.56 25.34
N GLY A 131 -25.55 8.98 26.61
CA GLY A 131 -24.49 9.88 27.07
C GLY A 131 -23.07 9.33 26.84
N PRO A 132 -22.69 8.20 27.47
CA PRO A 132 -21.40 7.56 27.24
C PRO A 132 -21.06 7.32 25.76
N THR A 133 -22.02 6.82 24.97
CA THR A 133 -21.80 6.56 23.53
C THR A 133 -21.48 7.83 22.76
N LEU A 134 -22.20 8.93 23.01
CA LEU A 134 -21.93 10.21 22.36
C LEU A 134 -20.57 10.80 22.78
N VAL A 135 -20.18 10.65 24.05
CA VAL A 135 -18.87 11.13 24.52
C VAL A 135 -17.73 10.41 23.82
N ILE A 136 -17.81 9.07 23.72
CA ILE A 136 -16.81 8.25 23.05
C ILE A 136 -16.75 8.59 21.55
N ALA A 137 -17.90 8.55 20.86
CA ALA A 137 -17.94 8.81 19.42
C ALA A 137 -17.49 10.24 19.06
N PHE A 138 -17.81 11.23 19.89
CA PHE A 138 -17.34 12.60 19.68
C PHE A 138 -15.85 12.75 19.99
N GLY A 139 -15.34 12.06 21.02
CA GLY A 139 -13.91 11.99 21.33
C GLY A 139 -13.11 11.39 20.17
N GLY A 140 -13.53 10.23 19.66
CA GLY A 140 -12.94 9.58 18.49
C GLY A 140 -12.99 10.46 17.24
N LEU A 141 -14.12 11.13 16.99
CA LEU A 141 -14.25 12.11 15.90
C LEU A 141 -13.23 13.24 16.02
N LEU A 142 -13.06 13.82 17.22
CA LEU A 142 -12.09 14.88 17.47
C LEU A 142 -10.65 14.41 17.21
N VAL A 143 -10.30 13.21 17.67
CA VAL A 143 -8.98 12.61 17.46
C VAL A 143 -8.72 12.38 15.96
N ASN A 144 -9.68 11.81 15.25
CA ASN A 144 -9.56 11.56 13.81
C ASN A 144 -9.47 12.86 13.00
N VAL A 145 -10.31 13.86 13.30
CA VAL A 145 -10.26 15.17 12.64
C VAL A 145 -8.95 15.90 12.93
N ALA A 146 -8.46 15.87 14.17
CA ALA A 146 -7.15 16.45 14.52
C ALA A 146 -6.02 15.76 13.75
N SER A 147 -6.07 14.43 13.65
CA SER A 147 -5.09 13.64 12.90
C SER A 147 -5.11 14.00 11.41
N VAL A 148 -6.30 14.07 10.79
CA VAL A 148 -6.49 14.52 9.40
C VAL A 148 -5.94 15.93 9.18
N TYR A 149 -6.19 16.86 10.10
CA TYR A 149 -5.68 18.24 9.99
C TYR A 149 -4.16 18.31 10.10
N ILE A 150 -3.54 17.45 10.93
CA ILE A 150 -2.08 17.33 11.03
C ILE A 150 -1.49 16.72 9.74
N LEU A 151 -2.21 15.78 9.11
CA LEU A 151 -1.81 15.09 7.90
C LEU A 151 -2.02 15.89 6.60
N GLN A 152 -2.93 16.87 6.58
CA GLN A 152 -3.22 17.61 5.36
C GLN A 152 -2.02 18.51 4.99
N GLY A 153 -1.46 18.31 3.80
CA GLY A 153 -0.33 19.08 3.29
C GLY A 153 -0.21 18.99 1.77
N GLU A 154 0.43 19.99 1.16
CA GLU A 154 0.78 19.91 -0.26
C GLU A 154 1.91 18.88 -0.44
N GLY A 155 1.71 17.91 -1.33
CA GLY A 155 2.71 16.88 -1.63
C GLY A 155 2.63 15.57 -0.83
N MET A 156 1.44 15.21 -0.30
CA MET A 156 1.26 13.94 0.43
C MET A 156 1.79 12.73 -0.35
N SER A 157 2.62 11.93 0.31
CA SER A 157 3.10 10.64 -0.21
C SER A 157 1.93 9.66 -0.42
N LEU A 158 2.14 8.61 -1.21
CA LEU A 158 1.12 7.55 -1.39
C LEU A 158 0.72 6.89 -0.07
N ASN A 159 1.69 6.72 0.84
CA ASN A 159 1.47 6.13 2.16
C ASN A 159 0.69 7.09 3.08
N GLU A 160 1.00 8.39 3.03
CA GLU A 160 0.26 9.44 3.74
C GLU A 160 -1.17 9.58 3.23
N ARG A 161 -1.39 9.47 1.91
CA ARG A 161 -2.74 9.41 1.32
C ARG A 161 -3.51 8.18 1.84
N GLY A 162 -2.85 7.03 1.94
CA GLY A 162 -3.42 5.82 2.52
C GLY A 162 -3.92 6.04 3.95
N ALA A 163 -3.04 6.57 4.82
CA ALA A 163 -3.38 6.88 6.21
C ALA A 163 -4.49 7.95 6.31
N PHE A 164 -4.45 8.98 5.47
CA PHE A 164 -5.48 10.03 5.42
C PHE A 164 -6.86 9.47 5.07
N TYR A 165 -6.97 8.63 4.05
CA TYR A 165 -8.25 8.02 3.68
C TYR A 165 -8.76 7.05 4.74
N HIS A 166 -7.87 6.38 5.47
CA HIS A 166 -8.25 5.54 6.60
C HIS A 166 -8.86 6.37 7.73
N LEU A 167 -8.18 7.42 8.19
CA LEU A 167 -8.67 8.33 9.24
C LEU A 167 -9.98 9.04 8.84
N LEU A 168 -10.14 9.36 7.56
CA LEU A 168 -11.39 9.90 7.04
C LEU A 168 -12.53 8.87 7.13
N GLY A 169 -12.21 7.59 6.90
CA GLY A 169 -13.12 6.47 7.12
C GLY A 169 -13.56 6.36 8.58
N ASP A 170 -12.62 6.43 9.52
CA ASP A 170 -12.90 6.34 10.97
C ASP A 170 -13.70 7.55 11.48
N ALA A 171 -13.40 8.75 10.97
CA ALA A 171 -14.19 9.94 11.20
C ALA A 171 -15.63 9.77 10.66
N GLY A 172 -15.78 9.23 9.45
CA GLY A 172 -17.08 8.90 8.87
C GLY A 172 -17.86 7.88 9.69
N GLY A 173 -17.19 6.85 10.21
CA GLY A 173 -17.76 5.88 11.14
C GLY A 173 -18.24 6.54 12.44
N SER A 174 -17.43 7.43 13.02
CA SER A 174 -17.78 8.19 14.23
C SER A 174 -19.01 9.06 14.01
N VAL A 175 -19.11 9.75 12.87
CA VAL A 175 -20.30 10.53 12.50
C VAL A 175 -21.52 9.64 12.35
N ALA A 176 -21.39 8.49 11.71
CA ALA A 176 -22.50 7.55 11.55
C ALA A 176 -23.02 7.05 12.91
N VAL A 177 -22.14 6.74 13.86
CA VAL A 177 -22.52 6.35 15.23
C VAL A 177 -23.22 7.49 15.98
N ILE A 178 -22.72 8.73 15.89
CA ILE A 178 -23.34 9.91 16.51
C ILE A 178 -24.76 10.11 15.96
N VAL A 179 -24.91 10.12 14.63
CA VAL A 179 -26.21 10.30 13.97
C VAL A 179 -27.17 9.18 14.35
N SER A 180 -26.71 7.93 14.32
CA SER A 180 -27.50 6.77 14.73
C SER A 180 -27.99 6.92 16.17
N THR A 181 -27.09 7.27 17.10
CA THR A 181 -27.41 7.43 18.53
C THR A 181 -28.45 8.53 18.75
N VAL A 182 -28.30 9.68 18.10
CA VAL A 182 -29.27 10.79 18.18
C VAL A 182 -30.63 10.40 17.60
N VAL A 183 -30.65 9.69 16.46
CA VAL A 183 -31.91 9.22 15.86
C VAL A 183 -32.60 8.23 16.79
N VAL A 184 -31.88 7.27 17.38
CA VAL A 184 -32.43 6.31 18.34
C VAL A 184 -33.04 7.04 19.55
N GLU A 185 -32.35 8.03 20.10
CA GLU A 185 -32.82 8.82 21.25
C GLU A 185 -34.10 9.60 20.93
N VAL A 186 -34.16 10.27 19.77
CA VAL A 186 -35.31 11.12 19.39
C VAL A 186 -36.51 10.31 18.93
N THR A 187 -36.29 9.21 18.20
CA THR A 187 -37.37 8.45 17.54
C THR A 187 -37.75 7.17 18.29
N GLY A 188 -36.89 6.69 19.18
CA GLY A 188 -37.03 5.37 19.81
C GLY A 188 -36.76 4.18 18.87
N LEU A 189 -36.35 4.43 17.61
CA LEU A 189 -36.11 3.39 16.61
C LEU A 189 -34.78 2.67 16.86
N ARG A 190 -34.78 1.70 17.77
CA ARG A 190 -33.58 0.92 18.18
C ARG A 190 -32.91 0.13 17.04
N ILE A 191 -33.61 -0.08 15.92
CA ILE A 191 -33.07 -0.77 14.73
C ILE A 191 -32.02 0.05 13.97
N VAL A 192 -31.98 1.37 14.18
CA VAL A 192 -31.04 2.26 13.46
C VAL A 192 -29.60 1.96 13.84
N ASP A 193 -29.32 1.62 15.10
CA ASP A 193 -27.99 1.24 15.59
C ASP A 193 -27.42 0.00 14.88
N PRO A 194 -28.07 -1.18 14.92
CA PRO A 194 -27.54 -2.37 14.25
C PRO A 194 -27.45 -2.19 12.73
N VAL A 195 -28.39 -1.47 12.09
CA VAL A 195 -28.29 -1.16 10.66
C VAL A 195 -27.05 -0.31 10.35
N THR A 196 -26.80 0.73 11.14
CA THR A 196 -25.63 1.59 10.98
C THR A 196 -24.33 0.81 11.20
N ALA A 197 -24.25 0.00 12.25
CA ALA A 197 -23.11 -0.88 12.51
C ALA A 197 -22.89 -1.87 11.35
N GLY A 198 -23.96 -2.43 10.78
CA GLY A 198 -23.90 -3.32 9.61
C GLY A 198 -23.38 -2.62 8.35
N LEU A 199 -23.77 -1.36 8.12
CA LEU A 199 -23.25 -0.55 7.01
C LEU A 199 -21.76 -0.25 7.17
N ILE A 200 -21.32 0.14 8.37
CA ILE A 200 -19.90 0.36 8.67
C ILE A 200 -19.12 -0.94 8.43
N ALA A 201 -19.58 -2.06 8.98
CA ALA A 201 -18.98 -3.37 8.79
C ALA A 201 -18.87 -3.76 7.30
N ALA A 202 -19.87 -3.47 6.47
CA ALA A 202 -19.84 -3.76 5.04
C ALA A 202 -18.73 -2.96 4.32
N VAL A 203 -18.59 -1.66 4.64
CA VAL A 203 -17.53 -0.79 4.08
C VAL A 203 -16.15 -1.29 4.50
N VAL A 204 -15.96 -1.60 5.79
CA VAL A 204 -14.67 -2.11 6.31
C VAL A 204 -14.35 -3.47 5.69
N THR A 205 -15.33 -4.37 5.54
CA THR A 205 -15.14 -5.67 4.85
C THR A 205 -14.67 -5.47 3.43
N TRP A 206 -15.32 -4.58 2.67
CA TRP A 206 -14.95 -4.29 1.29
C TRP A 206 -13.51 -3.77 1.20
N SER A 207 -13.13 -2.87 2.10
CA SER A 207 -11.75 -2.36 2.21
C SER A 207 -10.76 -3.49 2.50
N ALA A 208 -11.04 -4.32 3.52
CA ALA A 208 -10.18 -5.44 3.90
C ALA A 208 -9.98 -6.45 2.75
N VAL A 209 -11.06 -6.83 2.06
CA VAL A 209 -11.00 -7.75 0.91
C VAL A 209 -10.20 -7.14 -0.24
N ARG A 210 -10.35 -5.84 -0.50
CA ARG A 210 -9.57 -5.15 -1.52
C ARG A 210 -8.08 -5.16 -1.18
N VAL A 211 -7.71 -4.80 0.05
CA VAL A 211 -6.32 -4.80 0.52
C VAL A 211 -5.71 -6.20 0.43
N LEU A 212 -6.44 -7.24 0.89
CA LEU A 212 -6.00 -8.64 0.80
C LEU A 212 -5.81 -9.08 -0.65
N ARG A 213 -6.71 -8.70 -1.55
CA ARG A 213 -6.61 -9.02 -2.98
C ARG A 213 -5.42 -8.33 -3.63
N ASP A 214 -5.25 -7.03 -3.38
CA ASP A 214 -4.23 -6.21 -4.02
C ASP A 214 -2.82 -6.62 -3.52
N SER A 215 -2.64 -6.79 -2.21
CA SER A 215 -1.38 -7.31 -1.63
C SER A 215 -1.12 -8.78 -1.98
N GLY A 216 -2.16 -9.61 -1.99
CA GLY A 216 -2.07 -11.01 -2.44
C GLY A 216 -1.64 -11.14 -3.90
N ALA A 217 -2.09 -10.23 -4.76
CA ALA A 217 -1.69 -10.20 -6.17
C ALA A 217 -0.18 -9.95 -6.34
N ILE A 218 0.44 -9.14 -5.47
CA ILE A 218 1.90 -8.91 -5.47
C ILE A 218 2.64 -10.20 -5.13
N PHE A 219 2.18 -10.96 -4.14
CA PHE A 219 2.77 -12.27 -3.81
C PHE A 219 2.66 -13.28 -4.95
N LEU A 220 1.54 -13.24 -5.67
CA LEU A 220 1.28 -14.06 -6.85
C LEU A 220 1.96 -13.54 -8.11
N GLN A 221 2.80 -12.49 -8.01
CA GLN A 221 3.55 -11.89 -9.12
C GLN A 221 2.64 -11.47 -10.28
N ARG A 222 1.45 -10.96 -9.97
CA ARG A 222 0.53 -10.47 -10.98
C ARG A 222 1.19 -9.33 -11.76
N THR A 223 1.07 -9.40 -13.08
CA THR A 223 1.55 -8.38 -14.01
C THR A 223 0.90 -7.02 -13.71
N PRO A 224 1.69 -5.98 -13.40
CA PRO A 224 1.17 -4.66 -13.03
C PRO A 224 0.80 -3.80 -14.25
N ILE A 225 1.42 -4.05 -15.39
CA ILE A 225 1.28 -3.31 -16.64
C ILE A 225 0.67 -4.26 -17.68
N ASP A 226 -0.09 -3.72 -18.63
CA ASP A 226 -0.60 -4.52 -19.74
C ASP A 226 0.56 -5.01 -20.62
N GLY A 227 0.77 -6.33 -20.64
CA GLY A 227 1.86 -6.95 -21.40
C GLY A 227 1.71 -6.79 -22.91
N GLU A 228 0.49 -6.64 -23.44
CA GLU A 228 0.28 -6.40 -24.87
C GLU A 228 0.72 -4.99 -25.24
N VAL A 229 0.28 -3.98 -24.48
CA VAL A 229 0.68 -2.58 -24.68
C VAL A 229 2.20 -2.42 -24.59
N LEU A 230 2.82 -3.06 -23.59
CA LEU A 230 4.27 -2.98 -23.40
C LEU A 230 5.05 -3.66 -24.53
N ARG A 231 4.55 -4.81 -25.02
CA ARG A 231 5.11 -5.53 -26.16
C ARG A 231 5.01 -4.69 -27.44
N ASP A 232 3.88 -4.03 -27.69
CA ASP A 232 3.68 -3.18 -28.85
C ASP A 232 4.66 -2.00 -28.83
N ARG A 233 4.80 -1.32 -27.68
CA ARG A 233 5.77 -0.23 -27.48
C ARG A 233 7.22 -0.65 -27.75
N LEU A 234 7.61 -1.81 -27.24
CA LEU A 234 8.95 -2.34 -27.49
C LEU A 234 9.15 -2.73 -28.96
N GLY A 235 8.09 -3.17 -29.65
CA GLY A 235 8.11 -3.47 -31.08
C GLY A 235 8.18 -2.23 -31.98
N GLU A 236 7.86 -1.03 -31.47
CA GLU A 236 7.99 0.24 -32.20
C GLU A 236 9.45 0.72 -32.29
N ILE A 237 10.39 0.10 -31.57
CA ILE A 237 11.80 0.49 -31.56
C ILE A 237 12.48 0.04 -32.85
N ASP A 238 13.05 0.98 -33.62
CA ASP A 238 13.85 0.66 -34.80
C ASP A 238 15.00 -0.28 -34.45
N GLY A 239 15.07 -1.44 -35.11
CA GLY A 239 16.06 -2.49 -34.83
C GLY A 239 15.52 -3.65 -34.00
N VAL A 240 14.24 -3.61 -33.58
CA VAL A 240 13.54 -4.73 -32.93
C VAL A 240 12.75 -5.52 -33.99
N ALA A 241 13.10 -6.79 -34.16
CA ALA A 241 12.38 -7.70 -35.04
C ALA A 241 11.18 -8.32 -34.33
N THR A 242 11.39 -8.87 -33.13
CA THR A 242 10.32 -9.44 -32.30
C THR A 242 10.64 -9.32 -30.81
N VAL A 243 9.60 -9.20 -30.00
CA VAL A 243 9.69 -9.26 -28.53
C VAL A 243 9.06 -10.57 -28.08
N HIS A 244 9.64 -11.27 -27.12
CA HIS A 244 9.05 -12.48 -26.54
C HIS A 244 9.47 -12.67 -25.08
N ASP A 245 8.83 -13.63 -24.41
CA ASP A 245 9.08 -13.95 -23.00
C ASP A 245 9.05 -12.71 -22.07
N LEU A 246 8.15 -11.77 -22.37
CA LEU A 246 7.96 -10.56 -21.58
C LEU A 246 7.18 -10.93 -20.30
N HIS A 247 7.87 -10.86 -19.17
CA HIS A 247 7.28 -11.00 -17.84
C HIS A 247 7.52 -9.73 -17.06
N THR A 248 6.48 -9.23 -16.40
CA THR A 248 6.61 -8.12 -15.46
C THR A 248 5.89 -8.48 -14.17
N TRP A 249 6.47 -8.08 -13.04
CA TRP A 249 5.91 -8.31 -11.71
C TRP A 249 6.32 -7.21 -10.75
N GLN A 250 5.58 -7.08 -9.65
CA GLN A 250 5.93 -6.16 -8.56
C GLN A 250 6.63 -6.90 -7.42
N ILE A 251 7.65 -6.27 -6.86
CA ILE A 251 8.27 -6.66 -5.58
C ILE A 251 7.54 -5.95 -4.43
N CYS A 252 7.21 -4.67 -4.61
CA CYS A 252 6.35 -3.87 -3.75
C CYS A 252 5.64 -2.81 -4.61
N SER A 253 4.89 -1.88 -3.98
CA SER A 253 4.11 -0.87 -4.73
C SER A 253 4.97 0.10 -5.54
N GLN A 254 6.27 0.20 -5.25
CA GLN A 254 7.21 1.14 -5.86
C GLN A 254 8.37 0.44 -6.59
N LEU A 255 8.35 -0.89 -6.70
CA LEU A 255 9.44 -1.63 -7.36
C LEU A 255 8.84 -2.67 -8.29
N THR A 256 8.80 -2.32 -9.58
CA THR A 256 8.39 -3.17 -10.70
C THR A 256 9.62 -3.70 -11.41
N VAL A 257 9.63 -5.01 -11.66
CA VAL A 257 10.71 -5.69 -12.37
C VAL A 257 10.18 -6.27 -13.67
N ALA A 258 10.99 -6.23 -14.73
CA ALA A 258 10.71 -6.87 -16.00
C ALA A 258 11.85 -7.80 -16.44
N THR A 259 11.49 -8.89 -17.11
CA THR A 259 12.40 -9.69 -17.93
C THR A 259 11.81 -9.79 -19.32
N VAL A 260 12.63 -9.57 -20.34
CA VAL A 260 12.16 -9.60 -21.73
C VAL A 260 13.24 -10.08 -22.65
N HIS A 261 12.84 -10.84 -23.67
CA HIS A 261 13.73 -11.25 -24.75
C HIS A 261 13.43 -10.40 -25.98
N VAL A 262 14.46 -9.74 -26.50
CA VAL A 262 14.38 -8.87 -27.67
C VAL A 262 15.20 -9.48 -28.78
N GLN A 263 14.53 -9.84 -29.86
CA GLN A 263 15.18 -10.22 -31.11
C GLN A 263 15.46 -8.98 -31.92
N THR A 264 16.72 -8.81 -32.32
CA THR A 264 17.16 -7.65 -33.11
C THR A 264 17.66 -8.09 -34.49
N ASP A 265 17.40 -7.24 -35.49
CA ASP A 265 17.94 -7.34 -36.84
C ASP A 265 19.23 -6.51 -37.04
N ALA A 266 19.74 -5.90 -35.96
CA ALA A 266 20.99 -5.15 -35.96
C ALA A 266 22.17 -6.00 -36.46
N GLU A 267 22.91 -5.46 -37.42
CA GLU A 267 24.07 -6.15 -38.02
C GLU A 267 25.34 -5.99 -37.18
N THR A 268 25.42 -4.96 -36.34
CA THR A 268 26.57 -4.67 -35.48
C THR A 268 26.21 -4.78 -34.00
N ILE A 269 27.21 -5.10 -33.17
CA ILE A 269 27.05 -5.14 -31.71
C ILE A 269 26.65 -3.75 -31.17
N ALA A 270 27.22 -2.68 -31.74
CA ALA A 270 26.93 -1.32 -31.32
C ALA A 270 25.45 -0.93 -31.57
N ASP A 271 24.89 -1.31 -32.72
CA ASP A 271 23.48 -1.06 -33.03
C ASP A 271 22.56 -1.89 -32.14
N ALA A 272 22.93 -3.14 -31.85
CA ALA A 272 22.19 -4.00 -30.94
C ALA A 272 22.20 -3.47 -29.49
N ASP A 273 23.32 -2.92 -29.03
CA ASP A 273 23.41 -2.28 -27.71
C ASP A 273 22.52 -1.01 -27.66
N ALA A 274 22.48 -0.22 -28.75
CA ALA A 274 21.60 0.95 -28.85
C ALA A 274 20.11 0.59 -28.86
N VAL A 275 19.72 -0.57 -29.39
CA VAL A 275 18.36 -1.12 -29.26
C VAL A 275 18.04 -1.43 -27.79
N VAL A 276 18.96 -2.09 -27.08
CA VAL A 276 18.77 -2.42 -25.66
C VAL A 276 18.63 -1.17 -24.79
N CYS A 277 19.45 -0.14 -25.01
CA CYS A 277 19.33 1.13 -24.29
C CYS A 277 17.95 1.77 -24.49
N ARG A 278 17.45 1.86 -25.74
CA ARG A 278 16.11 2.38 -26.04
C ARG A 278 15.00 1.52 -25.42
N ALA A 279 15.17 0.21 -25.38
CA ALA A 279 14.22 -0.68 -24.73
C ALA A 279 14.19 -0.47 -23.21
N HIS A 280 15.33 -0.22 -22.57
CA HIS A 280 15.37 0.18 -21.16
C HIS A 280 14.64 1.50 -20.90
N GLU A 281 14.81 2.50 -21.77
CA GLU A 281 14.09 3.79 -21.68
C GLU A 281 12.57 3.59 -21.79
N VAL A 282 12.12 2.82 -22.78
CA VAL A 282 10.69 2.50 -22.95
C VAL A 282 10.12 1.76 -21.73
N LEU A 283 10.86 0.81 -21.16
CA LEU A 283 10.45 0.10 -19.94
C LEU A 283 10.36 1.05 -18.75
N ALA A 284 11.36 1.93 -18.57
CA ALA A 284 11.38 2.92 -17.50
C ALA A 284 10.20 3.91 -17.60
N ASP A 285 9.90 4.39 -18.80
CA ASP A 285 8.75 5.28 -19.07
C ASP A 285 7.39 4.63 -18.77
N GLN A 286 7.31 3.30 -18.81
CA GLN A 286 6.12 2.54 -18.44
C GLN A 286 6.09 2.17 -16.95
N GLY A 287 7.05 2.64 -16.15
CA GLY A 287 7.10 2.42 -14.71
C GLY A 287 7.77 1.11 -14.30
N VAL A 288 8.67 0.56 -15.13
CA VAL A 288 9.55 -0.55 -14.75
C VAL A 288 10.83 0.01 -14.15
N ASP A 289 11.09 -0.30 -12.89
CA ASP A 289 12.26 0.19 -12.14
C ASP A 289 13.53 -0.62 -12.42
N HIS A 290 13.38 -1.92 -12.68
CA HIS A 290 14.50 -2.79 -13.00
C HIS A 290 14.12 -3.74 -14.14
N ALA A 291 14.95 -3.82 -15.18
CA ALA A 291 14.72 -4.68 -16.32
C ALA A 291 15.96 -5.53 -16.63
N THR A 292 15.73 -6.79 -16.98
CA THR A 292 16.73 -7.63 -17.64
C THR A 292 16.28 -7.87 -19.08
N ILE A 293 17.09 -7.43 -20.04
CA ILE A 293 16.83 -7.61 -21.48
C ILE A 293 17.81 -8.65 -22.03
N GLU A 294 17.30 -9.82 -22.38
CA GLU A 294 18.07 -10.83 -23.11
C GLU A 294 18.02 -10.53 -24.61
N ARG A 295 19.18 -10.48 -25.25
CA ARG A 295 19.28 -10.31 -26.70
C ARG A 295 19.29 -11.67 -27.38
N CYS A 296 18.37 -11.86 -28.32
CA CYS A 296 18.35 -13.05 -29.17
C CYS A 296 18.71 -12.68 -30.61
N SER A 297 19.57 -13.47 -31.25
CA SER A 297 19.86 -13.32 -32.68
C SER A 297 18.77 -13.99 -33.52
N ALA A 298 18.52 -13.45 -34.72
CA ALA A 298 17.68 -14.09 -35.74
C ALA A 298 18.13 -15.52 -36.11
N ALA A 299 19.43 -15.83 -35.95
CA ALA A 299 20.00 -17.15 -36.26
C ALA A 299 19.74 -18.21 -35.18
N ASP A 300 19.34 -17.81 -33.96
CA ASP A 300 19.17 -18.71 -32.82
C ASP A 300 17.75 -19.31 -32.75
N THR A 301 17.37 -20.05 -33.78
CA THR A 301 16.04 -20.69 -33.87
C THR A 301 15.88 -21.90 -32.93
N HIS A 302 16.95 -22.36 -32.28
CA HIS A 302 16.90 -23.51 -31.36
C HIS A 302 16.49 -23.15 -29.92
N GLY A 303 16.64 -21.89 -29.48
CA GLY A 303 16.14 -21.39 -28.19
C GLY A 303 14.62 -21.13 -28.16
N PHE A 304 14.02 -20.91 -29.33
CA PHE A 304 12.59 -20.60 -29.51
C PHE A 304 11.64 -21.65 -28.93
N HIS A 305 12.02 -22.93 -28.95
CA HIS A 305 11.17 -24.01 -28.45
C HIS A 305 11.19 -24.18 -26.93
N ARG A 306 12.15 -23.57 -26.21
CA ARG A 306 12.22 -23.63 -24.74
C ARG A 306 11.71 -22.38 -24.03
N CYS A 307 11.66 -21.23 -24.73
CA CYS A 307 11.13 -19.98 -24.18
C CYS A 307 9.61 -19.85 -24.31
N ASN A 308 8.98 -20.57 -25.24
CA ASN A 308 7.52 -20.73 -25.27
C ASN A 308 7.08 -21.82 -24.28
N LEU A 309 7.22 -21.56 -22.97
CA LEU A 309 6.29 -22.16 -22.02
C LEU A 309 4.96 -21.40 -22.17
N SER A 310 4.25 -21.76 -23.24
CA SER A 310 2.92 -21.26 -23.57
C SER A 310 2.00 -21.35 -22.36
N HIS A 311 1.48 -20.20 -21.93
CA HIS A 311 0.21 -20.07 -21.25
C HIS A 311 -0.83 -19.51 -22.22
#